data_AF-A0A972RMJ4-F1
#
_entry.id   AF-A0A972RMJ4-F1
#
_cell.length_a   1.000
_cell.length_b   1.000
_cell.length_c   1.000
_cell.angle_alpha   90.00
_cell.angle_beta   90.00
_cell.angle_gamma   90.00
#
_symmetry.space_group_name_H-M   'P 1'
#
loop_
_entity.id
_entity.type
_entity.pdbx_description
1 polymer ?
#
loop_
_entity_poly.entity_id
_entity_poly.type
_entity_poly.pdbx_seq_one_letter_code
_entity_poly.pdbx_strand_id
1 'polypeptide(L)'
;MKIEKYAVITPEAIAKWIEKDMKNVYGVKPASSWHPSQYVELFKEKIHAYRPGIFVGIEHNVPHIILHVVIKGQMPIAVIVKNLREVIDYTLREKMSIRKYMLDIKLHVS
;
A
#
# COMPACT_ATOMS: atom_id res chain seq x y z
N MET A 1 -27.61 7.89 -23.02
CA MET A 1 -26.81 6.79 -22.43
C MET A 1 -25.66 7.40 -21.64
N LYS A 2 -25.77 7.48 -20.31
CA LYS A 2 -24.66 7.96 -19.47
C LYS A 2 -23.64 6.83 -19.37
N ILE A 3 -22.50 6.98 -20.03
CA ILE A 3 -21.36 6.08 -19.83
C ILE A 3 -20.84 6.41 -18.44
N GLU A 4 -21.20 5.60 -17.44
CA GLU A 4 -20.52 5.61 -16.15
C GLU A 4 -19.06 5.24 -16.43
N LYS A 5 -18.18 6.24 -16.37
CA LYS A 5 -16.73 6.01 -16.38
C LYS A 5 -16.40 5.27 -15.09
N TYR A 6 -16.41 3.94 -15.13
CA TYR A 6 -15.70 3.14 -14.13
C TYR A 6 -14.25 3.60 -14.17
N ALA A 7 -13.81 4.31 -13.14
CA ALA A 7 -12.41 4.67 -13.00
C ALA A 7 -11.63 3.35 -12.97
N VAL A 8 -10.81 3.10 -13.99
CA VAL A 8 -9.93 1.94 -14.00
C VAL A 8 -8.98 2.09 -12.81
N ILE A 9 -9.14 1.25 -11.80
CA ILE A 9 -8.28 1.21 -10.63
C ILE A 9 -6.95 0.63 -11.08
N THR A 10 -5.95 1.49 -11.26
CA THR A 10 -4.59 1.08 -11.59
C THR A 10 -3.77 0.89 -10.32
N PRO A 11 -2.72 0.04 -10.32
CA PRO A 11 -1.80 -0.06 -9.19
C PRO A 11 -1.20 1.29 -8.79
N GLU A 12 -0.96 2.16 -9.77
CA GLU A 12 -0.44 3.51 -9.55
C GLU A 12 -1.41 4.39 -8.76
N ALA A 13 -2.71 4.32 -9.07
CA ALA A 13 -3.73 5.04 -8.33
C ALA A 13 -3.83 4.54 -6.88
N ILE A 14 -3.75 3.23 -6.68
CA ILE A 14 -3.75 2.61 -5.35
C ILE A 14 -2.53 3.09 -4.56
N ALA A 15 -1.32 2.94 -5.12
CA ALA A 15 -0.08 3.34 -4.47
C ALA A 15 -0.10 4.82 -4.08
N LYS A 16 -0.61 5.70 -4.94
CA LYS A 16 -0.67 7.15 -4.68
C LYS A 16 -1.62 7.52 -3.53
N TRP A 17 -2.78 6.88 -3.46
CA TRP A 17 -3.74 7.10 -2.37
C TRP A 17 -3.18 6.59 -1.03
N ILE A 18 -2.58 5.41 -1.05
CA ILE A 18 -1.92 4.82 0.11
C ILE A 18 -0.78 5.74 0.60
N GLU A 19 0.09 6.21 -0.29
CA GLU A 19 1.19 7.10 0.06
C GLU A 19 0.69 8.39 0.72
N LYS A 20 -0.42 8.95 0.21
CA LYS A 20 -1.04 10.16 0.75
C LYS A 20 -1.56 9.92 2.17
N ASP A 21 -2.26 8.81 2.39
CA ASP A 21 -2.93 8.57 3.68
C ASP A 21 -1.96 8.05 4.75
N MET A 22 -0.95 7.26 4.37
CA MET A 22 0.09 6.78 5.29
C MET A 22 0.91 7.89 5.92
N LYS A 23 1.05 9.05 5.27
CA LYS A 23 1.72 10.24 5.83
C LYS A 23 1.05 10.75 7.12
N ASN A 24 -0.19 10.36 7.39
CA ASN A 24 -0.91 10.72 8.60
C ASN A 24 -0.64 9.76 9.77
N VAL A 25 0.06 8.65 9.54
CA VAL A 25 0.41 7.71 10.62
C VAL A 25 1.68 8.20 11.32
N TYR A 26 1.52 8.66 12.56
CA TYR A 26 2.64 9.15 13.36
C TYR A 26 3.73 8.09 13.57
N GLY A 27 4.98 8.50 13.54
CA GLY A 27 6.14 7.63 13.75
C GLY A 27 6.46 6.70 12.57
N VAL A 28 5.75 6.81 11.45
CA VAL A 28 5.98 5.98 10.25
C VAL A 28 6.60 6.82 9.14
N LYS A 29 7.64 6.27 8.50
CA LYS A 29 8.17 6.79 7.23
C LYS A 29 8.29 5.67 6.21
N PRO A 30 8.11 5.94 4.91
CA PRO A 30 8.44 4.96 3.88
C PRO A 30 9.93 4.62 3.91
N ALA A 31 10.27 3.35 3.71
CA ALA A 31 11.65 2.92 3.55
C ALA A 31 12.21 3.44 2.21
N SER A 32 13.22 4.31 2.25
CA SER A 32 13.79 4.99 1.08
C SER A 32 14.86 4.19 0.33
N SER A 33 15.52 3.24 0.99
CA SER A 33 16.63 2.43 0.45
C SER A 33 16.17 1.08 -0.14
N TRP A 34 14.88 0.93 -0.43
CA TRP A 34 14.31 -0.34 -0.83
C TRP A 34 14.30 -0.54 -2.36
N HIS A 35 14.63 -1.75 -2.81
CA HIS A 35 14.68 -2.10 -4.22
C HIS A 35 13.47 -2.95 -4.65
N PRO A 36 12.71 -2.53 -5.69
CA PRO A 36 11.55 -3.28 -6.21
C PRO A 36 11.87 -4.71 -6.66
N SER A 37 13.11 -4.98 -7.06
CA SER A 37 13.55 -6.30 -7.56
C SER A 37 13.28 -7.45 -6.60
N GLN A 38 13.24 -7.20 -5.29
CA GLN A 38 12.93 -8.22 -4.29
C GLN A 38 11.47 -8.72 -4.33
N TYR A 39 10.58 -8.00 -5.01
CA TYR A 39 9.14 -8.27 -5.00
C TYR A 39 8.55 -8.39 -6.41
N VAL A 40 9.28 -7.96 -7.44
CA VAL A 40 8.89 -8.17 -8.85
C VAL A 40 8.68 -9.66 -9.15
N GLU A 41 9.45 -10.57 -8.55
CA GLU A 41 9.23 -12.02 -8.72
C GLU A 41 7.93 -12.54 -8.09
N LEU A 42 7.40 -11.84 -7.08
CA LEU A 42 6.12 -12.20 -6.45
C LEU A 42 4.94 -11.87 -7.36
N PHE A 43 5.12 -10.96 -8.33
CA PHE A 43 4.11 -10.57 -9.29
C PHE A 43 4.52 -11.04 -10.67
N LYS A 44 4.14 -12.28 -10.99
CA LYS A 44 4.34 -12.86 -12.32
C LYS A 44 3.63 -12.05 -13.43
N GLU A 45 2.64 -11.23 -13.06
CA GLU A 45 1.91 -10.35 -13.97
C GLU A 45 2.48 -8.92 -14.00
N LYS A 46 2.46 -8.32 -15.21
CA LYS A 46 3.17 -7.07 -15.55
C LYS A 46 2.55 -5.78 -14.97
N ILE A 47 1.46 -5.85 -14.21
CA ILE A 47 0.74 -4.65 -13.75
C ILE A 47 1.07 -4.39 -12.29
N HIS A 48 2.13 -3.62 -12.07
CA HIS A 48 2.54 -3.16 -10.75
C HIS A 48 2.90 -1.68 -10.76
N ALA A 49 2.92 -1.07 -9.58
CA ALA A 49 3.38 0.28 -9.35
C ALA A 49 4.29 0.33 -8.13
N TYR A 50 5.22 1.28 -8.16
CA TYR A 50 6.19 1.52 -7.09
C TYR A 50 6.16 2.98 -6.65
N ARG A 51 6.10 3.16 -5.33
CA ARG A 51 6.35 4.43 -4.64
C ARG A 51 7.28 4.16 -3.45
N PRO A 52 7.97 5.17 -2.89
CA PRO A 52 8.85 4.95 -1.74
C PRO A 52 8.15 4.14 -0.64
N GLY A 53 8.71 2.97 -0.31
CA GLY A 53 8.16 2.06 0.71
C GLY A 53 6.80 1.43 0.38
N ILE A 54 6.28 1.53 -0.85
CA ILE A 54 4.97 1.01 -1.26
C ILE A 54 5.12 0.30 -2.59
N PHE A 55 4.73 -0.97 -2.61
CA PHE A 55 4.60 -1.76 -3.83
C PHE A 55 3.16 -2.23 -3.96
N VAL A 56 2.60 -2.11 -5.15
CA VAL A 56 1.25 -2.60 -5.47
C VAL A 56 1.33 -3.44 -6.72
N GLY A 57 0.86 -4.68 -6.65
CA GLY A 57 0.57 -5.53 -7.80
C GLY A 57 -0.92 -5.85 -7.85
N ILE A 58 -1.44 -6.17 -9.02
CA ILE A 58 -2.79 -6.74 -9.16
C ILE A 58 -2.64 -8.11 -9.79
N GLU A 59 -3.18 -9.12 -9.13
CA GLU A 59 -3.22 -10.50 -9.60
C GLU A 59 -4.66 -11.00 -9.51
N HIS A 60 -5.21 -11.57 -10.59
CA HIS A 60 -6.61 -12.05 -10.62
C HIS A 60 -7.65 -11.02 -10.13
N ASN A 61 -7.47 -9.73 -10.47
CA ASN A 61 -8.29 -8.60 -10.01
C ASN A 61 -8.25 -8.34 -8.48
N VAL A 62 -7.25 -8.87 -7.78
CA VAL A 62 -7.02 -8.63 -6.36
C VAL A 62 -5.75 -7.81 -6.20
N PRO A 63 -5.82 -6.59 -5.64
CA PRO A 63 -4.62 -5.84 -5.29
C PRO A 63 -3.85 -6.52 -4.17
N HIS A 64 -2.55 -6.72 -4.38
CA HIS A 64 -1.60 -7.06 -3.33
C HIS A 64 -0.73 -5.85 -3.06
N ILE A 65 -0.69 -5.46 -1.80
CA ILE A 65 0.01 -4.27 -1.34
C ILE A 65 1.09 -4.71 -0.38
N ILE A 66 2.30 -4.23 -0.63
CA ILE A 66 3.43 -4.46 0.24
C ILE A 66 3.91 -3.10 0.71
N LEU A 67 3.80 -2.89 2.02
CA LEU A 67 4.26 -1.69 2.68
C LEU A 67 5.57 -1.98 3.37
N HIS A 68 6.61 -1.24 3.01
CA HIS A 68 7.88 -1.27 3.71
C HIS A 68 8.12 0.09 4.37
N VAL A 69 8.04 0.09 5.69
CA VAL A 69 8.13 1.31 6.49
C VAL A 69 9.20 1.23 7.54
N VAL A 70 9.78 2.39 7.83
CA VAL A 70 10.66 2.63 8.96
C VAL A 70 9.83 3.23 10.10
N ILE A 71 9.94 2.63 11.27
CA ILE A 71 9.33 3.11 12.50
C ILE A 71 10.33 3.98 13.25
N LYS A 72 9.92 5.19 13.62
CA LYS A 72 10.67 6.10 14.49
C LYS A 72 9.99 6.24 15.84
N GLY A 73 10.75 6.09 16.91
CA GLY A 73 10.32 6.34 18.28
C GLY A 73 9.96 5.07 19.07
N GLN A 74 9.45 5.26 20.29
CA GLN A 74 9.21 4.18 21.26
C GLN A 74 7.78 3.62 21.22
N MET A 75 6.99 3.93 20.19
CA MET A 75 5.62 3.42 20.10
C MET A 75 5.60 1.89 19.95
N PRO A 76 4.65 1.19 20.59
CA PRO A 76 4.52 -0.24 20.40
C PRO A 76 4.27 -0.60 18.93
N ILE A 77 5.09 -1.50 18.39
CA ILE A 77 5.00 -1.95 16.99
C ILE A 77 3.58 -2.40 16.63
N ALA A 78 2.90 -3.10 17.54
CA ALA A 78 1.53 -3.57 17.35
C ALA A 78 0.53 -2.42 17.10
N VAL A 79 0.69 -1.29 17.79
CA VAL A 79 -0.16 -0.10 17.60
C VAL A 79 0.09 0.51 16.23
N ILE A 80 1.35 0.60 15.80
CA ILE A 80 1.69 1.12 14.48
C ILE A 80 1.12 0.24 13.37
N VAL A 81 1.28 -1.09 13.48
CA VAL A 81 0.74 -2.04 12.51
C VAL A 81 -0.79 -1.93 12.43
N LYS A 82 -1.46 -1.82 13.58
CA LYS A 82 -2.91 -1.62 13.64
C LYS A 82 -3.31 -0.34 12.91
N ASN A 83 -2.68 0.80 13.23
CA ASN A 83 -2.99 2.09 12.61
C ASN A 83 -2.73 2.07 11.10
N LEU A 84 -1.64 1.43 10.66
CA LEU A 84 -1.35 1.23 9.25
C LEU A 84 -2.47 0.44 8.55
N ARG A 85 -2.87 -0.69 9.12
CA ARG A 85 -3.96 -1.50 8.56
C ARG A 85 -5.26 -0.70 8.47
N GLU A 86 -5.65 -0.01 9.52
CA GLU A 86 -6.88 0.80 9.54
C GLU A 86 -6.87 1.90 8.47
N VAL A 87 -5.72 2.58 8.30
CA VAL A 87 -5.57 3.60 7.24
C VAL A 87 -5.71 2.98 5.86
N ILE A 88 -5.03 1.86 5.59
CA ILE A 88 -5.10 1.18 4.28
C ILE A 88 -6.50 0.66 4.00
N ASP A 89 -7.13 0.02 4.98
CA ASP A 89 -8.50 -0.46 4.90
C ASP A 89 -9.46 0.68 4.55
N TYR A 90 -9.35 1.82 5.24
CA TYR A 90 -10.14 3.01 4.95
C TYR A 90 -9.87 3.54 3.53
N THR A 91 -8.61 3.69 3.13
CA THR A 91 -8.24 4.15 1.79
C THR A 91 -8.85 3.27 0.70
N LEU A 92 -8.69 1.95 0.81
CA LEU A 92 -9.14 1.02 -0.22
C LEU A 92 -10.65 0.89 -0.27
N ARG A 93 -11.31 0.75 0.89
CA ARG A 93 -12.76 0.52 0.96
C ARG A 93 -13.56 1.78 0.69
N GLU A 94 -13.23 2.88 1.36
CA GLU A 94 -14.05 4.09 1.35
C GLU A 94 -13.71 5.01 0.18
N LYS A 95 -12.43 5.09 -0.23
CA LYS A 95 -12.03 6.00 -1.32
C LYS A 95 -11.96 5.32 -2.68
N MET A 96 -11.77 4.00 -2.72
CA MET A 96 -11.55 3.26 -3.96
C MET A 96 -12.55 2.12 -4.19
N SER A 97 -13.47 1.86 -3.26
CA SER A 97 -14.45 0.76 -3.35
C SER A 97 -13.82 -0.63 -3.52
N ILE A 98 -12.57 -0.81 -3.12
CA ILE A 98 -11.83 -2.08 -3.16
C ILE A 98 -12.09 -2.81 -1.84
N ARG A 99 -12.81 -3.93 -1.91
CA ARG A 99 -13.16 -4.74 -0.71
C ARG A 99 -12.28 -5.95 -0.49
N LYS A 100 -11.57 -6.40 -1.53
CA LYS A 100 -10.70 -7.58 -1.50
C LYS A 100 -9.30 -7.16 -1.92
N TYR A 101 -8.32 -7.38 -1.05
CA TYR A 101 -6.90 -7.12 -1.28
C TYR A 101 -6.08 -7.99 -0.32
N MET A 102 -4.79 -8.13 -0.61
CA MET A 102 -3.80 -8.65 0.34
C MET A 102 -2.87 -7.53 0.76
N LEU A 103 -2.46 -7.55 2.03
CA LEU A 103 -1.62 -6.53 2.64
C LEU A 103 -0.51 -7.18 3.46
N ASP A 104 0.72 -6.99 3.00
CA ASP A 104 1.94 -7.32 3.72
C ASP A 104 2.60 -6.05 4.25
N ILE A 105 2.93 -6.04 5.54
CA ILE A 105 3.60 -4.92 6.19
C ILE A 105 4.98 -5.39 6.65
N LYS A 106 6.02 -4.84 6.03
CA LYS A 106 7.42 -5.00 6.40
C LYS A 106 7.85 -3.79 7.23
N LEU A 107 8.37 -4.05 8.41
CA LEU A 107 8.77 -3.03 9.37
C LEU A 107 10.27 -3.06 9.54
N HIS A 108 10.89 -1.88 9.50
CA HIS A 108 12.26 -1.67 9.91
C HIS A 108 12.24 -0.72 11.11
N VAL A 109 12.89 -1.10 12.22
CA VAL A 109 12.99 -0.25 13.42
C VAL A 109 14.35 0.42 13.37
N SER A 110 14.38 1.75 13.40
CA SER A 110 15.60 2.57 13.43
C SER A 110 15.83 3.21 14.79
#